data_AF-A0A4V2PZZ1-F1
#
_entry.id   AF-A0A4V2PZZ1-F1
#
_cell.length_a   1.000
_cell.length_b   1.000
_cell.length_c   1.000
_cell.angle_alpha   90.00
_cell.angle_beta   90.00
_cell.angle_gamma   90.00
#
_symmetry.space_group_name_H-M   'P 1'
#
loop_
_entity.id
_entity.type
_entity.pdbx_description
1 polymer ?
#
loop_
_entity_poly.entity_id
_entity_poly.type
_entity_poly.pdbx_seq_one_letter_code
_entity_poly.pdbx_strand_id
1 'polypeptide(L)'
;MSFGKAQVSAMVTKARNLKKPRRGPALSKQMLLPLPLPLVKDLSLVSHLALASFQSGHGSQRLLYQLIRTTYLSHLMWNEGLGAGDYQLYCDAEREMEAIAAVHAGGGPWTLSEDASSILEKIVCIYDVQLGGISGGLFTRCQARLEQLLGMLVVSSGEALLQHERIQERR
;
A
#
# COMPACT_ATOMS: atom_id res chain seq x y z
N MET A 1 -53.51 -18.03 40.36
CA MET A 1 -53.23 -16.74 39.69
C MET A 1 -53.52 -16.93 38.21
N SER A 2 -54.48 -16.14 37.71
CA SER A 2 -55.23 -16.36 36.47
C SER A 2 -54.53 -15.78 35.24
N PHE A 3 -54.78 -16.42 34.10
CA PHE A 3 -54.36 -16.07 32.74
C PHE A 3 -54.72 -14.63 32.34
N GLY A 4 -53.77 -13.92 31.74
CA GLY A 4 -53.96 -12.60 31.10
C GLY A 4 -53.81 -12.71 29.57
N LYS A 5 -54.82 -12.21 28.86
CA LYS A 5 -55.07 -12.33 27.42
C LYS A 5 -54.20 -11.43 26.53
N ALA A 6 -53.97 -11.95 25.32
CA ALA A 6 -53.86 -11.31 24.00
C ALA A 6 -53.69 -9.77 23.87
N GLN A 7 -52.75 -9.34 23.01
CA GLN A 7 -53.13 -8.66 21.76
C GLN A 7 -51.99 -8.71 20.72
N VAL A 8 -52.32 -9.26 19.55
CA VAL A 8 -51.54 -9.14 18.31
C VAL A 8 -51.93 -7.80 17.67
N SER A 9 -50.96 -6.97 17.28
CA SER A 9 -51.22 -5.84 16.40
C SER A 9 -50.22 -5.87 15.24
N ALA A 10 -50.77 -6.02 14.04
CA ALA A 10 -50.06 -6.03 12.78
C ALA A 10 -49.40 -4.66 12.54
N MET A 11 -48.13 -4.66 12.13
CA MET A 11 -47.54 -3.51 11.46
C MET A 11 -47.15 -3.87 10.03
N VAL A 12 -48.00 -3.33 9.16
CA VAL A 12 -47.90 -3.19 7.72
C VAL A 12 -46.48 -2.81 7.27
N THR A 13 -46.06 -3.53 6.25
CA THR A 13 -44.93 -3.31 5.36
C THR A 13 -44.83 -1.86 4.86
N LYS A 14 -43.68 -1.22 5.09
CA LYS A 14 -43.21 -0.11 4.24
C LYS A 14 -41.86 -0.48 3.66
N ALA A 15 -41.88 -0.92 2.40
CA ALA A 15 -40.69 -1.18 1.61
C ALA A 15 -39.81 0.08 1.61
N ARG A 16 -38.67 0.01 2.30
CA ARG A 16 -37.64 1.05 2.22
C ARG A 16 -37.05 0.98 0.82
N ASN A 17 -37.28 2.04 0.07
CA ASN A 17 -36.75 2.25 -1.27
C ASN A 17 -35.22 2.35 -1.18
N LEU A 18 -34.54 1.20 -1.27
CA LEU A 18 -33.09 1.11 -1.37
C LEU A 18 -32.70 1.72 -2.72
N LYS A 19 -32.36 3.02 -2.72
CA LYS A 19 -31.76 3.68 -3.86
C LYS A 19 -30.54 2.86 -4.30
N LYS A 20 -30.61 2.26 -5.48
CA LYS A 20 -29.51 1.53 -6.11
C LYS A 20 -28.26 2.42 -6.08
N PRO A 21 -27.07 1.88 -5.75
CA PRO A 21 -25.84 2.63 -5.82
C PRO A 21 -25.66 3.13 -7.27
N ARG A 22 -25.42 4.43 -7.41
CA ARG A 22 -25.13 5.05 -8.69
C ARG A 22 -23.87 4.38 -9.24
N ARG A 23 -24.01 3.65 -10.35
CA ARG A 23 -22.88 3.10 -11.10
C ARG A 23 -21.98 4.28 -11.46
N GLY A 24 -20.73 4.26 -11.00
CA GLY A 24 -19.73 5.24 -11.37
C GLY A 24 -19.53 5.29 -12.90
N PRO A 25 -18.82 6.31 -13.41
CA PRO A 25 -18.56 6.45 -14.84
C PRO A 25 -18.06 5.13 -15.44
N ALA A 26 -18.61 4.73 -16.58
CA ALA A 26 -18.20 3.51 -17.26
C ALA A 26 -16.71 3.58 -17.58
N LEU A 27 -15.92 2.69 -16.98
CA LEU A 27 -14.50 2.54 -17.29
C LEU A 27 -14.35 2.23 -18.79
N SER A 28 -13.41 2.89 -19.47
CA SER A 28 -13.12 2.55 -20.87
C SER A 28 -12.72 1.06 -20.94
N LYS A 29 -13.05 0.36 -22.02
CA LYS A 29 -12.70 -1.07 -22.17
C LYS A 29 -11.21 -1.33 -21.95
N GLN A 30 -10.35 -0.36 -22.31
CA GLN A 30 -8.91 -0.41 -22.11
C GLN A 30 -8.51 -0.43 -20.61
N MET A 31 -9.28 0.18 -19.73
CA MET A 31 -9.04 0.18 -18.27
C MET A 31 -9.38 -1.14 -17.59
N LEU A 32 -10.02 -2.06 -18.31
CA LEU A 32 -10.31 -3.41 -17.83
C LEU A 32 -9.28 -4.43 -18.31
N LEU A 33 -8.43 -4.07 -19.29
CA LEU A 33 -7.41 -4.95 -19.82
C LEU A 33 -6.23 -5.08 -18.84
N PRO A 34 -5.51 -6.22 -18.86
CA PRO A 34 -4.25 -6.36 -18.16
C PRO A 34 -3.22 -5.31 -18.56
N LEU A 35 -2.23 -5.08 -17.70
CA LEU A 35 -1.10 -4.22 -18.06
C LEU A 35 -0.36 -4.75 -19.30
N PRO A 36 0.17 -3.86 -20.16
CA PRO A 36 1.05 -4.26 -21.24
C PRO A 36 2.27 -5.02 -20.69
N LEU A 37 2.62 -6.14 -21.32
CA LEU A 37 3.75 -6.98 -20.89
C LEU A 37 5.09 -6.22 -20.74
N PRO A 38 5.47 -5.25 -21.61
CA PRO A 38 6.69 -4.48 -21.40
C PRO A 38 6.68 -3.71 -20.07
N LEU A 39 5.54 -3.10 -19.72
CA LEU A 39 5.41 -2.36 -18.45
C LEU A 39 5.51 -3.29 -17.24
N VAL A 40 4.90 -4.49 -17.30
CA VAL A 40 5.03 -5.49 -16.23
C VAL A 40 6.49 -5.87 -16.01
N LYS A 41 7.23 -6.12 -17.10
CA LYS A 41 8.65 -6.47 -17.04
C LYS A 41 9.50 -5.35 -16.45
N ASP A 42 9.27 -4.11 -16.87
CA ASP A 42 10.03 -2.95 -16.37
C ASP A 42 9.81 -2.76 -14.86
N LEU A 43 8.56 -2.82 -14.40
CA LEU A 43 8.23 -2.67 -12.98
C LEU A 43 8.84 -3.78 -12.13
N SER A 44 8.68 -5.03 -12.57
CA SER A 44 9.27 -6.21 -11.91
C SER A 44 10.80 -6.09 -11.84
N LEU A 45 11.45 -5.78 -12.97
CA LEU A 45 12.90 -5.65 -13.05
C LEU A 45 13.44 -4.59 -12.10
N VAL A 46 12.81 -3.41 -12.06
CA VAL A 46 13.25 -2.32 -11.18
C VAL A 46 13.15 -2.72 -9.70
N SER A 47 12.09 -3.42 -9.30
CA SER A 47 11.92 -3.90 -7.93
C SER A 47 12.94 -4.99 -7.56
N HIS A 48 13.20 -5.95 -8.45
CA HIS A 48 14.23 -6.98 -8.26
C HIS A 48 15.64 -6.40 -8.19
N LEU A 49 15.98 -5.45 -9.07
CA LEU A 49 17.30 -4.81 -9.05
C LEU A 49 17.52 -4.00 -7.77
N ALA A 50 16.48 -3.37 -7.23
CA ALA A 50 16.58 -2.68 -5.96
C ALA A 50 16.92 -3.66 -4.83
N LEU A 51 16.21 -4.79 -4.74
CA LEU A 51 16.48 -5.82 -3.73
C LEU A 51 17.88 -6.43 -3.89
N ALA A 52 18.26 -6.85 -5.10
CA ALA A 52 19.56 -7.44 -5.40
C ALA A 52 20.73 -6.47 -5.09
N SER A 53 20.53 -5.17 -5.31
CA SER A 53 21.53 -4.16 -4.98
C SER A 53 21.76 -4.08 -3.47
N PHE A 54 20.71 -4.16 -2.66
CA PHE A 54 20.88 -4.24 -1.20
C PHE A 54 21.57 -5.54 -0.77
N GLN A 55 21.16 -6.68 -1.33
CA GLN A 55 21.75 -7.99 -1.01
C GLN A 55 23.25 -8.07 -1.37
N SER A 56 23.68 -7.30 -2.38
CA SER A 56 25.09 -7.20 -2.77
C SER A 56 25.86 -6.08 -2.05
N GLY A 57 25.27 -5.41 -1.06
CA GLY A 57 25.91 -4.34 -0.29
C GLY A 57 25.97 -2.98 -0.98
N HIS A 58 25.26 -2.79 -2.10
CA HIS A 58 25.18 -1.54 -2.88
C HIS A 58 23.85 -0.81 -2.65
N GLY A 59 23.30 -0.91 -1.43
CA GLY A 59 22.08 -0.22 -1.04
C GLY A 59 22.21 1.30 -1.14
N SER A 60 21.09 1.99 -1.35
CA SER A 60 21.03 3.46 -1.33
C SER A 60 19.63 3.95 -0.99
N GLN A 61 19.52 5.22 -0.59
CA GLN A 61 18.22 5.86 -0.31
C GLN A 61 17.24 5.73 -1.47
N ARG A 62 17.70 5.91 -2.71
CA ARG A 62 16.88 5.79 -3.92
C ARG A 62 16.32 4.37 -4.08
N LEU A 63 17.14 3.36 -3.79
CA LEU A 63 16.71 1.97 -3.86
C LEU A 63 15.77 1.60 -2.71
N LEU A 64 16.00 2.14 -1.50
CA LEU A 64 15.06 1.96 -0.39
C LEU A 64 13.70 2.55 -0.75
N TYR A 65 13.69 3.76 -1.32
CA TYR A 65 12.46 4.39 -1.79
C TYR A 65 11.74 3.56 -2.86
N GLN A 66 12.48 2.90 -3.76
CA GLN A 66 11.89 1.97 -4.73
C GLN A 66 11.24 0.76 -4.05
N LEU A 67 11.87 0.18 -3.01
CA LEU A 67 11.32 -0.93 -2.24
C LEU A 67 10.09 -0.52 -1.41
N ILE A 68 10.11 0.69 -0.84
CA ILE A 68 8.95 1.31 -0.17
C ILE A 68 7.78 1.41 -1.14
N ARG A 69 8.00 2.00 -2.33
CA ARG A 69 6.94 2.13 -3.35
C ARG A 69 6.39 0.78 -3.78
N THR A 70 7.27 -0.20 -3.99
CA THR A 70 6.89 -1.58 -4.35
C THR A 70 6.01 -2.19 -3.26
N THR A 71 6.43 -2.07 -2.00
CA THR A 71 5.71 -2.61 -0.83
C THR A 71 4.33 -2.00 -0.68
N TYR A 72 4.22 -0.67 -0.69
CA TYR A 72 2.92 -0.01 -0.56
C TYR A 72 2.02 -0.25 -1.77
N LEU A 73 2.57 -0.27 -2.98
CA LEU A 73 1.77 -0.57 -4.16
C LEU A 73 1.24 -2.01 -4.11
N SER A 74 2.08 -2.96 -3.69
CA SER A 74 1.66 -4.34 -3.45
C SER A 74 0.56 -4.44 -2.40
N HIS A 75 0.69 -3.75 -1.27
CA HIS A 75 -0.34 -3.67 -0.23
C HIS A 75 -1.66 -3.07 -0.75
N LEU A 76 -1.59 -2.00 -1.54
CA LEU A 76 -2.78 -1.39 -2.14
C LEU A 76 -3.48 -2.30 -3.14
N MET A 77 -2.72 -3.09 -3.91
CA MET A 77 -3.30 -4.10 -4.81
C MET A 77 -3.87 -5.29 -4.04
N TRP A 78 -3.22 -5.69 -2.93
CA TRP A 78 -3.71 -6.73 -2.03
C TRP A 78 -5.03 -6.36 -1.36
N ASN A 79 -5.18 -5.10 -0.92
CA ASN A 79 -6.46 -4.58 -0.40
C ASN A 79 -7.61 -4.63 -1.42
N GLU A 80 -7.29 -4.73 -2.71
CA GLU A 80 -8.26 -4.89 -3.81
C GLU A 80 -8.48 -6.37 -4.17
N GLY A 81 -7.89 -7.29 -3.40
CA GLY A 81 -8.05 -8.74 -3.53
C GLY A 81 -7.02 -9.43 -4.42
N LEU A 82 -5.89 -8.77 -4.74
CA LEU A 82 -4.85 -9.34 -5.61
C LEU A 82 -3.67 -9.92 -4.83
N GLY A 83 -3.24 -11.13 -5.20
CA GLY A 83 -2.07 -11.79 -4.60
C GLY A 83 -2.35 -12.43 -3.24
N ALA A 84 -1.40 -13.23 -2.76
CA ALA A 84 -1.53 -14.05 -1.55
C ALA A 84 -0.75 -13.47 -0.36
N GLY A 85 -0.84 -12.15 -0.15
CA GLY A 85 -0.26 -11.48 1.02
C GLY A 85 -1.13 -11.59 2.27
N ASP A 86 -0.58 -11.17 3.39
CA ASP A 86 -1.31 -10.86 4.61
C ASP A 86 -0.87 -9.50 5.17
N TYR A 87 -1.67 -8.93 6.06
CA TYR A 87 -1.40 -7.59 6.61
C TYR A 87 -0.10 -7.54 7.41
N GLN A 88 0.23 -8.62 8.13
CA GLN A 88 1.40 -8.66 9.00
C GLN A 88 2.69 -8.59 8.20
N LEU A 89 2.75 -9.27 7.04
CA LEU A 89 3.88 -9.21 6.12
C LEU A 89 4.20 -7.76 5.70
N TYR A 90 3.18 -6.97 5.38
CA TYR A 90 3.37 -5.57 5.00
C TYR A 90 3.82 -4.69 6.18
N CYS A 91 3.28 -4.92 7.37
CA CYS A 91 3.73 -4.23 8.59
C CYS A 91 5.18 -4.59 8.96
N ASP A 92 5.57 -5.85 8.83
CA ASP A 92 6.93 -6.29 9.12
C ASP A 92 7.92 -5.69 8.10
N ALA A 93 7.55 -5.64 6.82
CA ALA A 93 8.37 -4.98 5.80
C ALA A 93 8.53 -3.47 6.04
N GLU A 94 7.44 -2.78 6.41
CA GLU A 94 7.47 -1.36 6.77
C GLU A 94 8.44 -1.11 7.93
N ARG A 95 8.35 -1.93 8.99
CA ARG A 95 9.23 -1.86 10.16
C ARG A 95 10.71 -2.06 9.80
N GLU A 96 11.02 -3.06 8.98
CA GLU A 96 12.40 -3.29 8.53
C GLU A 96 12.92 -2.13 7.67
N MET A 97 12.09 -1.58 6.76
CA MET A 97 12.47 -0.41 5.96
C MET A 97 12.71 0.84 6.80
N GLU A 98 11.90 1.06 7.85
CA GLU A 98 12.11 2.13 8.82
C GLU A 98 13.39 1.94 9.64
N ALA A 99 13.67 0.71 10.09
CA ALA A 99 14.89 0.39 10.81
C ALA A 99 16.15 0.69 9.98
N ILE A 100 16.15 0.36 8.69
CA ILE A 100 17.25 0.68 7.77
C ILE A 100 17.45 2.19 7.66
N ALA A 101 16.35 2.94 7.51
CA ALA A 101 16.41 4.40 7.45
C ALA A 101 16.95 5.01 8.75
N ALA A 102 16.54 4.48 9.91
CA ALA A 102 17.00 4.93 11.23
C ALA A 102 18.50 4.64 11.45
N VAL A 103 18.96 3.45 11.09
CA VAL A 103 20.40 3.10 11.13
C VAL A 103 21.21 4.05 10.26
N HIS A 104 20.73 4.35 9.05
CA HIS A 104 21.42 5.30 8.18
C HIS A 104 21.40 6.74 8.71
N ALA A 105 20.30 7.19 9.32
CA ALA A 105 20.23 8.51 9.97
C ALA A 105 21.27 8.65 11.10
N GLY A 106 21.67 7.54 11.73
CA GLY A 106 22.79 7.47 12.67
C GLY A 106 24.18 7.36 12.03
N GLY A 107 24.30 7.50 10.71
CA GLY A 107 25.56 7.36 9.95
C GLY A 107 25.90 5.92 9.53
N GLY A 108 24.99 4.97 9.74
CA GLY A 108 25.17 3.58 9.34
C GLY A 108 25.03 3.35 7.83
N PRO A 109 25.44 2.16 7.34
CA PRO A 109 25.37 1.82 5.92
C PRO A 109 23.96 1.41 5.49
N TRP A 110 23.68 1.52 4.19
CA TRP A 110 22.46 0.98 3.57
C TRP A 110 22.54 -0.54 3.43
N THR A 111 22.06 -1.26 4.44
CA THR A 111 22.15 -2.74 4.51
C THR A 111 20.82 -3.35 4.91
N LEU A 112 20.55 -4.55 4.39
CA LEU A 112 19.41 -5.38 4.81
C LEU A 112 19.90 -6.41 5.84
N SER A 113 19.11 -6.61 6.89
CA SER A 113 19.21 -7.83 7.70
C SER A 113 18.76 -9.04 6.87
N GLU A 114 19.13 -10.24 7.30
CA GLU A 114 18.67 -11.49 6.65
C GLU A 114 17.14 -11.63 6.70
N ASP A 115 16.54 -11.22 7.81
CA ASP A 115 15.08 -11.17 8.00
C ASP A 115 14.43 -10.16 7.05
N ALA A 116 14.97 -8.95 6.95
CA ALA A 116 14.48 -7.92 6.03
C ALA A 116 14.59 -8.38 4.57
N SER A 117 15.70 -9.03 4.20
CA SER A 117 15.87 -9.61 2.86
C SER A 117 14.79 -10.64 2.56
N SER A 118 14.53 -11.56 3.49
CA SER A 118 13.52 -12.61 3.33
C SER A 118 12.10 -12.06 3.23
N ILE A 119 11.78 -11.01 4.00
CA ILE A 119 10.48 -10.35 3.95
C ILE A 119 10.29 -9.61 2.62
N LEU A 120 11.28 -8.83 2.19
CA LEU A 120 11.20 -8.04 0.97
C LEU A 120 11.21 -8.93 -0.29
N GLU A 121 11.91 -10.06 -0.28
CA GLU A 121 11.84 -11.06 -1.35
C GLU A 121 10.40 -11.57 -1.55
N LYS A 122 9.72 -11.96 -0.46
CA LYS A 122 8.32 -12.38 -0.52
C LYS A 122 7.42 -11.31 -1.11
N ILE A 123 7.63 -10.04 -0.71
CA ILE A 123 6.85 -8.92 -1.24
C ILE A 123 7.09 -8.72 -2.74
N VAL A 124 8.34 -8.78 -3.19
CA VAL A 124 8.66 -8.66 -4.62
C VAL A 124 8.02 -9.81 -5.42
N CYS A 125 8.03 -11.05 -4.91
CA CYS A 125 7.33 -12.16 -5.55
C CYS A 125 5.80 -11.96 -5.61
N ILE A 126 5.18 -11.49 -4.53
CA ILE A 126 3.74 -11.16 -4.52
C ILE A 126 3.45 -10.06 -5.54
N TYR A 127 4.29 -9.03 -5.59
CA TYR A 127 4.17 -7.91 -6.51
C TYR A 127 4.20 -8.37 -7.97
N ASP A 128 5.10 -9.28 -8.35
CA ASP A 128 5.17 -9.84 -9.71
C ASP A 128 3.87 -10.55 -10.11
N VAL A 129 3.32 -11.37 -9.20
CA VAL A 129 2.04 -12.07 -9.42
C VAL A 129 0.91 -11.06 -9.58
N GLN A 130 0.88 -10.01 -8.75
CA GLN A 130 -0.12 -8.95 -8.84
C GLN A 130 -0.03 -8.19 -10.17
N LEU A 131 1.17 -7.83 -10.62
CA LEU A 131 1.38 -7.14 -11.90
C LEU A 131 0.91 -7.96 -13.11
N GLY A 132 1.07 -9.28 -13.07
CA GLY A 132 0.60 -10.18 -14.13
C GLY A 132 -0.92 -10.28 -14.22
N GLY A 133 -1.64 -10.02 -13.13
CA GLY A 133 -3.10 -10.18 -13.04
C GLY A 133 -3.91 -8.88 -12.99
N ILE A 134 -3.27 -7.73 -12.73
CA ILE A 134 -3.97 -6.47 -12.50
C ILE A 134 -4.46 -5.82 -13.81
N SER A 135 -5.67 -5.25 -13.77
CA SER A 135 -6.16 -4.39 -14.85
C SER A 135 -5.51 -3.01 -14.81
N GLY A 136 -5.27 -2.40 -15.97
CA GLY A 136 -4.65 -1.08 -16.06
C GLY A 136 -5.40 -0.01 -15.27
N GLY A 137 -6.74 -0.05 -15.25
CA GLY A 137 -7.54 0.90 -14.48
C GLY A 137 -7.42 0.73 -12.97
N LEU A 138 -7.26 -0.50 -12.47
CA LEU A 138 -7.02 -0.74 -11.04
C LEU A 138 -5.60 -0.31 -10.66
N PHE A 139 -4.61 -0.65 -11.50
CA PHE A 139 -3.22 -0.24 -11.28
C PHE A 139 -3.06 1.27 -11.18
N THR A 140 -3.65 2.03 -12.12
CA THR A 140 -3.63 3.50 -12.09
C THR A 140 -4.26 4.06 -10.81
N ARG A 141 -5.34 3.46 -10.29
CA ARG A 141 -5.93 3.90 -9.02
C ARG A 141 -5.02 3.63 -7.83
N CYS A 142 -4.42 2.44 -7.76
CA CYS A 142 -3.47 2.10 -6.70
C CYS A 142 -2.24 3.03 -6.75
N GLN A 143 -1.70 3.31 -7.94
CA GLN A 143 -0.60 4.27 -8.12
C GLN A 143 -0.99 5.69 -7.67
N ALA A 144 -2.15 6.20 -8.09
CA ALA A 144 -2.60 7.53 -7.67
C ALA A 144 -2.74 7.63 -6.13
N ARG A 145 -3.27 6.57 -5.50
CA ARG A 145 -3.38 6.50 -4.04
C ARG A 145 -2.01 6.46 -3.35
N LEU A 146 -1.04 5.74 -3.92
CA LEU A 146 0.34 5.75 -3.43
C LEU A 146 0.94 7.16 -3.46
N GLU A 147 0.83 7.87 -4.59
CA GLU A 147 1.36 9.24 -4.69
C GLU A 147 0.70 10.21 -3.71
N GLN A 148 -0.60 10.04 -3.43
CA GLN A 148 -1.28 10.81 -2.39
C GLN A 148 -0.72 10.53 -1.00
N LEU A 149 -0.50 9.26 -0.65
CA LEU A 149 0.08 8.87 0.65
C LEU A 149 1.51 9.42 0.81
N LEU A 150 2.35 9.26 -0.21
CA LEU A 150 3.73 9.76 -0.18
C LEU A 150 3.78 11.29 -0.17
N GLY A 151 2.87 11.96 -0.88
CA GLY A 151 2.75 13.43 -0.84
C GLY A 151 2.36 13.95 0.55
N MET A 152 1.43 13.28 1.24
CA MET A 152 1.07 13.65 2.63
C MET A 152 2.23 13.48 3.60
N LEU A 153 3.00 12.40 3.48
CA LEU A 153 4.17 12.14 4.35
C LEU A 153 5.27 13.22 4.19
N VAL A 154 5.50 13.71 2.97
CA VAL A 154 6.45 14.80 2.71
C VAL A 154 6.00 16.11 3.37
N VAL A 155 4.71 16.46 3.25
CA VAL A 155 4.16 17.66 3.89
C VAL A 155 4.26 17.57 5.41
N SER A 156 3.91 16.42 5.99
CA SER A 156 3.99 16.22 7.44
C SER A 156 5.43 16.29 7.98
N SER A 157 6.42 15.83 7.21
CA SER A 157 7.83 15.92 7.58
C SER A 157 8.35 17.37 7.50
N GLY A 158 7.88 18.14 6.51
CA GLY A 158 8.20 19.56 6.38
C GLY A 158 7.61 20.40 7.52
N GLU A 159 6.37 20.13 7.93
CA GLU A 159 5.76 20.83 9.08
C GLU A 159 6.44 20.49 10.41
N ALA A 160 6.85 19.23 10.60
CA ALA A 160 7.57 18.79 11.82
C ALA A 160 8.95 19.47 11.96
N LEU A 161 9.68 19.67 10.85
CA LEU A 161 10.95 20.40 10.85
C LEU A 161 10.76 21.88 11.17
N LEU A 162 9.75 22.53 10.58
CA LEU A 162 9.42 23.93 10.86
C LEU A 162 8.95 24.15 12.31
N GLN A 163 8.27 23.18 12.91
CA GLN A 163 7.91 23.22 14.33
C GLN A 163 9.13 23.08 15.24
N HIS A 164 10.10 22.26 14.88
CA HIS A 164 11.33 22.10 15.64
C HIS A 164 12.20 23.38 15.61
N GLU A 165 12.29 24.07 14.47
CA GLU A 165 13.00 25.35 14.35
C GLU A 165 12.30 26.47 15.14
N ARG A 166 10.97 26.57 15.06
CA ARG A 166 10.20 27.59 15.79
C ARG A 166 10.23 27.44 17.32
N ILE A 167 10.48 26.22 17.83
CA ILE A 167 10.64 25.95 19.26
C ILE A 167 12.04 26.35 19.76
N GLN A 168 13.06 26.27 18.89
CA GLN A 168 14.43 26.70 19.22
C GLN A 168 14.59 28.22 19.17
N GLU A 169 13.85 28.93 18.33
CA GLU A 169 13.94 30.40 18.17
C GLU A 169 13.20 31.22 19.24
N ARG A 170 12.51 30.56 20.19
CA ARG A 170 11.81 31.18 21.32
C ARG A 170 12.50 30.99 22.68
N ARG A 171 13.75 30.52 22.70
CA ARG A 171 14.60 30.45 23.90
C ARG A 171 15.71 31.48 23.82
#